data_AF-A0A4Y2WI47-F1
#
_entry.id   AF-A0A4Y2WI47-F1
#
_cell.length_a   1.000
_cell.length_b   1.000
_cell.length_c   1.000
_cell.angle_alpha   90.00
_cell.angle_beta   90.00
_cell.angle_gamma   90.00
#
_symmetry.space_group_name_H-M   'P 1'
#
loop_
_entity.id
_entity.type
_entity.pdbx_description
1 polymer ?
#
loop_
_entity_poly.entity_id
_entity_poly.type
_entity_poly.pdbx_seq_one_letter_code
_entity_poly.pdbx_strand_id
1 'polypeptide(L)'
;MGPLKKPPFSGQPSNQIFDAFFIVKRVTDKNENFSNVSPFLVEKAITGSVGTVKSTKLIRSGDLLVEVASSKQAQQMLKLNALSTIPVSVKPHETLNTCKGVITCGRPLNLPNEEIAQELRGQGIKDVRRINIRRDGELIPTKHFILTFHTPRLPEYIKAGYVRCSVRPYIPNPLRCFKCQRFGHSKTNCRGTLTCARCAVAGHESTGCTAIEKCVNCQGEHTSFSRS
;
A
#
# COMPACT_ATOMS: atom_id res chain seq x y z
N MET A 1 -11.55 -35.19 24.36
CA MET A 1 -11.11 -33.84 23.92
C MET A 1 -11.51 -33.70 22.45
N GLY A 2 -12.50 -32.85 22.15
CA GLY A 2 -12.98 -32.66 20.78
C GLY A 2 -12.00 -31.83 19.94
N PRO A 3 -12.04 -31.93 18.61
CA PRO A 3 -11.18 -31.15 17.75
C PRO A 3 -11.45 -29.64 17.91
N LEU A 4 -10.37 -28.85 17.92
CA LEU A 4 -10.41 -27.39 17.93
C LEU A 4 -11.27 -26.87 16.78
N LYS A 5 -12.44 -26.29 17.10
CA LYS A 5 -13.30 -25.62 16.13
C LYS A 5 -12.56 -24.42 15.55
N LYS A 6 -12.44 -24.35 14.22
CA LYS A 6 -11.96 -23.16 13.51
C LYS A 6 -13.00 -22.04 13.68
N PRO A 7 -12.62 -20.81 14.08
CA PRO A 7 -13.52 -19.67 14.02
C PRO A 7 -13.75 -19.28 12.53
N PRO A 8 -14.91 -18.70 12.19
CA PRO A 8 -15.21 -17.34 12.66
C PRO A 8 -16.58 -17.20 13.33
N PHE A 9 -16.57 -16.63 14.55
CA PHE A 9 -17.71 -15.95 15.13
C PHE A 9 -17.75 -14.51 14.60
N SER A 10 -18.18 -14.32 13.35
CA SER A 10 -18.58 -12.99 12.89
C SER A 10 -19.57 -13.12 11.73
N GLY A 11 -20.86 -12.88 12.00
CA GLY A 11 -21.93 -12.76 11.00
C GLY A 11 -21.82 -11.51 10.12
N GLN A 12 -20.62 -11.08 9.75
CA GLN A 12 -20.44 -10.22 8.58
C GLN A 12 -20.40 -11.12 7.35
N PRO A 13 -20.95 -10.70 6.19
CA PRO A 13 -20.70 -11.42 4.95
C PRO A 13 -19.20 -11.56 4.82
N SER A 14 -18.72 -12.80 4.74
CA SER A 14 -17.34 -13.08 4.35
C SER A 14 -17.22 -12.56 2.92
N ASN A 15 -16.92 -11.27 2.76
CA ASN A 15 -16.39 -10.76 1.52
C ASN A 15 -15.14 -11.58 1.30
N GLN A 16 -15.23 -12.56 0.41
CA GLN A 16 -14.11 -13.42 0.09
C GLN A 16 -12.96 -12.49 -0.26
N ILE A 17 -11.85 -12.63 0.47
CA ILE A 17 -10.67 -11.83 0.21
C ILE A 17 -10.05 -12.42 -1.06
N PHE A 18 -9.97 -11.63 -2.11
CA PHE A 18 -9.34 -11.99 -3.38
C PHE A 18 -8.65 -10.76 -3.98
N ASP A 19 -7.64 -11.01 -4.81
CA ASP A 19 -7.01 -9.97 -5.61
C ASP A 19 -8.02 -9.40 -6.62
N ALA A 20 -8.31 -8.11 -6.52
CA ALA A 20 -9.23 -7.42 -7.41
C ALA A 20 -8.52 -6.85 -8.65
N PHE A 21 -7.25 -6.45 -8.51
CA PHE A 21 -6.46 -5.81 -9.56
C PHE A 21 -5.39 -6.75 -10.11
N PHE A 22 -5.32 -6.86 -11.43
CA PHE A 22 -4.34 -7.68 -12.13
C PHE A 22 -3.64 -6.88 -13.22
N ILE A 23 -2.34 -7.17 -13.40
CA ILE A 23 -1.58 -6.73 -14.57
C ILE A 23 -1.56 -7.88 -15.58
N VAL A 24 -1.96 -7.57 -16.81
CA VAL A 24 -1.85 -8.46 -17.97
C VAL A 24 -0.76 -7.91 -18.88
N LYS A 25 0.31 -8.69 -19.04
CA LYS A 25 1.45 -8.37 -19.88
C LYS A 25 1.54 -9.36 -21.04
N ARG A 26 1.88 -8.88 -22.24
CA ARG A 26 2.11 -9.78 -23.38
C ARG A 26 3.39 -10.58 -23.19
N VAL A 27 3.35 -11.85 -23.58
CA VAL A 27 4.52 -12.72 -23.62
C VAL A 27 5.00 -12.78 -25.07
N THR A 28 6.10 -12.10 -25.36
CA THR A 28 6.66 -11.99 -26.72
C THR A 28 8.18 -11.82 -26.64
N ASP A 29 8.92 -12.33 -27.62
CA ASP A 29 10.38 -12.18 -27.70
C ASP A 29 10.82 -10.74 -27.99
N LYS A 30 9.93 -9.94 -28.61
CA LYS A 30 10.19 -8.54 -28.99
C LYS A 30 9.76 -7.52 -27.94
N ASN A 31 9.39 -7.96 -26.73
CA ASN A 31 8.89 -7.13 -25.63
C ASN A 31 7.75 -6.16 -26.06
N GLU A 32 6.83 -6.67 -26.88
CA GLU A 32 5.66 -5.93 -27.33
C GLU A 32 4.64 -5.74 -26.20
N ASN A 33 3.78 -4.73 -26.33
CA ASN A 33 2.75 -4.39 -25.36
C ASN A 33 1.39 -4.19 -26.05
N PHE A 34 0.37 -3.73 -25.30
CA PHE A 34 -0.98 -3.54 -25.81
C PHE A 34 -1.22 -2.17 -26.45
N SER A 35 -0.22 -1.29 -26.52
CA SER A 35 -0.39 0.08 -27.06
C SER A 35 -0.88 0.12 -28.51
N ASN A 36 -0.53 -0.88 -29.31
CA ASN A 36 -0.93 -1.01 -30.72
C ASN A 36 -2.04 -2.04 -30.94
N VAL A 37 -2.61 -2.59 -29.85
CA VAL A 37 -3.68 -3.59 -29.94
C VAL A 37 -5.03 -2.87 -29.86
N SER A 38 -5.96 -3.24 -30.74
CA SER A 38 -7.30 -2.63 -30.75
C SER A 38 -8.00 -2.78 -29.39
N PRO A 39 -8.51 -1.69 -28.79
CA PRO A 39 -9.19 -1.74 -27.49
C PRO A 39 -10.44 -2.62 -27.53
N PHE A 40 -11.15 -2.66 -28.66
CA PHE A 40 -12.33 -3.52 -28.85
C PHE A 40 -11.97 -5.01 -28.89
N LEU A 41 -10.80 -5.36 -29.43
CA LEU A 41 -10.30 -6.74 -29.43
C LEU A 41 -9.98 -7.17 -28.00
N VAL A 42 -9.29 -6.31 -27.25
CA VAL A 42 -8.97 -6.54 -25.83
C VAL A 42 -10.24 -6.73 -25.01
N GLU A 43 -11.23 -5.86 -25.18
CA GLU A 43 -12.50 -5.93 -24.46
C GLU A 43 -13.28 -7.23 -24.76
N LYS A 44 -13.39 -7.60 -26.04
CA LYS A 44 -14.03 -8.86 -26.46
C LYS A 44 -13.29 -10.08 -25.91
N ALA A 45 -11.96 -10.09 -25.96
CA ALA A 45 -11.14 -11.20 -25.49
C ALA A 45 -11.24 -11.39 -23.96
N ILE A 46 -11.20 -10.30 -23.19
CA ILE A 46 -11.38 -10.34 -21.74
C ILE A 46 -12.79 -10.79 -21.40
N THR A 47 -13.81 -10.20 -22.04
CA THR A 47 -15.21 -10.56 -21.80
C THR A 47 -15.51 -12.01 -22.14
N GLY A 48 -14.96 -12.53 -23.25
CA GLY A 48 -15.10 -13.94 -23.63
C GLY A 48 -14.40 -14.92 -22.67
N SER A 49 -13.30 -14.49 -22.04
CA SER A 49 -12.50 -15.38 -21.18
C SER A 49 -12.92 -15.34 -19.70
N VAL A 50 -13.27 -14.15 -19.20
CA VAL A 50 -13.47 -13.86 -17.76
C VAL A 50 -14.86 -13.24 -17.49
N GLY A 51 -15.63 -12.94 -18.54
CA GLY A 51 -16.90 -12.21 -18.43
C GLY A 51 -16.69 -10.71 -18.24
N THR A 52 -17.78 -9.99 -17.98
CA THR A 52 -17.75 -8.53 -17.77
C THR A 52 -17.00 -8.19 -16.48
N VAL A 53 -15.85 -7.55 -16.62
CA VAL A 53 -15.01 -7.04 -15.52
C VAL A 53 -15.42 -5.61 -15.15
N LYS A 54 -14.96 -5.09 -14.00
CA LYS A 54 -15.29 -3.72 -13.58
C LYS A 54 -14.59 -2.67 -14.43
N SER A 55 -13.31 -2.90 -14.74
CA SER A 55 -12.57 -2.00 -15.60
C SER A 55 -11.37 -2.69 -16.25
N THR A 56 -11.02 -2.22 -17.44
CA THR A 56 -9.79 -2.54 -18.15
C THR A 56 -9.16 -1.22 -18.57
N LYS A 57 -7.88 -1.02 -18.25
CA LYS A 57 -7.15 0.23 -18.57
C LYS A 57 -5.78 -0.09 -19.13
N LEU A 58 -5.38 0.61 -20.20
CA LEU A 58 -3.99 0.63 -20.65
C LEU A 58 -3.19 1.53 -19.71
N ILE A 59 -2.14 1.00 -19.08
CA ILE A 59 -1.25 1.78 -18.21
C ILE A 59 -0.03 2.29 -18.98
N ARG A 60 0.74 3.21 -18.38
CA ARG A 60 1.90 3.86 -19.04
C ARG A 60 2.97 2.90 -19.56
N SER A 61 3.10 1.71 -18.98
CA SER A 61 4.01 0.67 -19.50
C SER A 61 3.54 0.05 -20.82
N GLY A 62 2.29 0.30 -21.22
CA GLY A 62 1.62 -0.37 -22.33
C GLY A 62 0.98 -1.71 -21.93
N ASP A 63 1.06 -2.11 -20.66
CA ASP A 63 0.34 -3.29 -20.14
C ASP A 63 -1.12 -2.95 -19.83
N LEU A 64 -1.94 -3.98 -19.58
CA LEU A 64 -3.32 -3.78 -19.14
C LEU A 64 -3.45 -3.95 -17.63
N LEU A 65 -4.16 -3.02 -17.00
CA LEU A 65 -4.68 -3.13 -15.64
C LEU A 65 -6.14 -3.55 -15.70
N VAL A 66 -6.48 -4.69 -15.09
CA VAL A 66 -7.84 -5.23 -15.04
C VAL A 66 -8.34 -5.27 -13.60
N GLU A 67 -9.51 -4.69 -13.34
CA GLU A 67 -10.23 -4.80 -12.07
C GLU A 67 -11.40 -5.78 -12.19
N VAL A 68 -11.39 -6.85 -11.40
CA VAL A 68 -12.46 -7.86 -11.38
C VAL A 68 -13.52 -7.58 -10.29
N ALA A 69 -14.70 -8.16 -10.46
CA ALA A 69 -15.82 -8.00 -9.53
C ALA A 69 -15.96 -9.14 -8.52
N SER A 70 -15.42 -10.33 -8.81
CA SER A 70 -15.66 -11.54 -8.03
C SER A 70 -14.42 -12.44 -7.89
N SER A 71 -14.43 -13.29 -6.85
CA SER A 71 -13.39 -14.30 -6.64
C SER A 71 -13.30 -15.29 -7.80
N LYS A 72 -14.43 -15.67 -8.41
CA LYS A 72 -14.46 -16.54 -9.60
C LYS A 72 -13.67 -15.92 -10.77
N GLN A 73 -13.88 -14.63 -11.02
CA GLN A 73 -13.14 -13.91 -12.06
C GLN A 73 -11.65 -13.80 -11.72
N ALA A 74 -11.29 -13.54 -10.47
CA ALA A 74 -9.90 -13.52 -10.02
C ALA A 74 -9.19 -14.86 -10.30
N GLN A 75 -9.86 -15.98 -10.02
CA GLN A 75 -9.33 -17.31 -10.32
C GLN A 75 -9.20 -17.57 -11.83
N GLN A 76 -10.13 -17.06 -12.65
CA GLN A 76 -10.06 -17.16 -14.11
C GLN A 76 -8.91 -16.31 -14.67
N MET A 77 -8.72 -15.09 -14.16
CA MET A 77 -7.60 -14.21 -14.53
C MET A 77 -6.25 -14.89 -14.31
N LEU A 78 -6.04 -15.57 -13.17
CA LEU A 78 -4.79 -16.26 -12.88
C LEU A 78 -4.50 -17.45 -13.80
N LYS A 79 -5.52 -18.03 -14.43
CA LYS A 79 -5.39 -19.15 -15.38
C LYS A 79 -5.24 -18.68 -16.83
N LEU A 80 -5.37 -17.39 -17.07
CA LEU A 80 -5.38 -16.81 -18.41
C LEU A 80 -3.95 -16.74 -18.96
N ASN A 81 -3.70 -17.49 -20.02
CA ASN A 81 -2.40 -17.55 -20.69
C ASN A 81 -2.41 -16.91 -22.09
N ALA A 82 -3.59 -16.57 -22.62
CA ALA A 82 -3.75 -15.90 -23.89
C ALA A 82 -5.02 -15.04 -23.90
N LEU A 83 -4.98 -13.92 -24.63
CA LEU A 83 -6.14 -13.12 -25.02
C LEU A 83 -6.32 -13.26 -26.52
N SER A 84 -7.33 -14.03 -26.94
CA SER A 84 -7.49 -14.46 -28.34
C SER A 84 -6.24 -15.21 -28.82
N THR A 85 -5.50 -14.65 -29.78
CA THR A 85 -4.25 -15.23 -30.31
C THR A 85 -3.00 -14.66 -29.65
N ILE A 86 -3.13 -13.71 -28.72
CA ILE A 86 -2.01 -13.02 -28.09
C ILE A 86 -1.63 -13.74 -26.79
N PRO A 87 -0.43 -14.33 -26.67
CA PRO A 87 0.03 -14.91 -25.41
C PRO A 87 0.21 -13.84 -24.34
N VAL A 88 -0.23 -14.12 -23.11
CA VAL A 88 -0.16 -13.19 -21.98
C VAL A 88 0.29 -13.88 -20.69
N SER A 89 0.84 -13.08 -19.79
CA SER A 89 1.09 -13.43 -18.40
C SER A 89 0.27 -12.50 -17.52
N VAL A 90 -0.43 -13.08 -16.55
CA VAL A 90 -1.26 -12.35 -15.60
C VAL A 90 -0.66 -12.47 -14.20
N LYS A 91 -0.55 -11.34 -13.50
CA LYS A 91 -0.13 -11.30 -12.09
C LYS A 91 -1.02 -10.35 -11.29
N PRO A 92 -1.31 -10.64 -10.01
CA PRO A 92 -1.92 -9.66 -9.13
C PRO A 92 -1.09 -8.38 -9.09
N HIS A 93 -1.76 -7.23 -9.07
CA HIS A 93 -1.08 -5.96 -8.90
C HIS A 93 -0.52 -5.85 -7.46
N GLU A 94 0.76 -5.51 -7.33
CA GLU A 94 1.48 -5.57 -6.05
C GLU A 94 0.91 -4.62 -4.99
N THR A 95 0.56 -3.39 -5.37
CA THR A 95 0.11 -2.36 -4.41
C THR A 95 -1.39 -2.12 -4.40
N LEU A 96 -2.09 -2.16 -5.55
CA LEU A 96 -3.52 -1.85 -5.64
C LEU A 96 -4.44 -2.86 -4.94
N ASN A 97 -3.96 -4.06 -4.64
CA ASN A 97 -4.69 -5.06 -3.83
C ASN A 97 -4.46 -4.91 -2.33
N THR A 98 -3.77 -3.85 -1.91
CA THR A 98 -3.50 -3.59 -0.51
C THR A 98 -3.81 -2.14 -0.15
N CYS A 99 -4.26 -1.92 1.07
CA CYS A 99 -4.40 -0.58 1.62
C CYS A 99 -3.93 -0.57 3.08
N LYS A 100 -3.64 0.62 3.62
CA LYS A 100 -3.18 0.78 5.00
C LYS A 100 -4.15 1.64 5.80
N GLY A 101 -4.52 1.16 6.98
CA GLY A 101 -5.36 1.88 7.92
C GLY A 101 -4.68 2.02 9.28
N VAL A 102 -5.18 2.95 10.09
CA VAL A 102 -4.78 3.15 11.47
C VAL A 102 -5.98 2.92 12.37
N ILE A 103 -5.80 2.09 13.40
CA ILE A 103 -6.73 1.97 14.51
C ILE A 103 -6.13 2.58 15.78
N THR A 104 -6.99 3.07 16.66
CA THR A 104 -6.62 3.50 18.01
C THR A 104 -7.31 2.57 19.00
N CYS A 105 -6.57 1.67 19.62
CA CYS A 105 -7.10 0.70 20.57
C CYS A 105 -6.07 0.37 21.65
N GLY A 106 -6.38 0.67 22.91
CA GLY A 106 -5.48 0.41 24.04
C GLY A 106 -5.54 -1.02 24.58
N ARG A 107 -6.54 -1.82 24.18
CA ARG A 107 -6.72 -3.19 24.69
C ARG A 107 -5.58 -4.14 24.30
N PRO A 108 -5.12 -4.20 23.04
CA PRO A 108 -3.99 -5.05 22.64
C PRO A 108 -2.62 -4.36 22.86
N LEU A 109 -2.51 -3.36 23.74
CA LEU A 109 -1.27 -2.58 23.93
C LEU A 109 -0.09 -3.46 24.40
N ASN A 110 -0.37 -4.52 25.15
CA ASN A 110 0.66 -5.39 25.71
C ASN A 110 0.90 -6.66 24.87
N LEU A 111 0.15 -6.86 23.78
CA LEU A 111 0.30 -8.01 22.91
C LEU A 111 1.40 -7.75 21.86
N PRO A 112 2.17 -8.74 21.44
CA PRO A 112 3.09 -8.60 20.30
C PRO A 112 2.31 -8.38 18.99
N ASN A 113 2.94 -7.76 17.99
CA ASN A 113 2.28 -7.45 16.72
C ASN A 113 1.89 -8.72 15.96
N GLU A 114 2.67 -9.78 16.10
CA GLU A 114 2.47 -11.08 15.46
C GLU A 114 1.18 -11.75 15.93
N GLU A 115 0.91 -11.72 17.24
CA GLU A 115 -0.32 -12.25 17.83
C GLU A 115 -1.53 -11.43 17.37
N ILE A 116 -1.42 -10.10 17.37
CA ILE A 116 -2.48 -9.21 16.87
C ILE A 116 -2.76 -9.50 15.39
N ALA A 117 -1.72 -9.68 14.57
CA ALA A 117 -1.85 -9.99 13.15
C ALA A 117 -2.54 -11.34 12.94
N GLN A 118 -2.20 -12.36 13.74
CA GLN A 118 -2.81 -13.68 13.67
C GLN A 118 -4.30 -13.63 13.99
N GLU A 119 -4.69 -12.98 15.09
CA GLU A 119 -6.10 -12.84 15.49
C GLU A 119 -6.93 -12.03 14.50
N LEU A 120 -6.30 -11.07 13.82
CA LEU A 120 -6.97 -10.21 12.85
C LEU A 120 -6.93 -10.73 11.39
N ARG A 121 -6.22 -11.82 11.12
CA ARG A 121 -6.02 -12.36 9.77
C ARG A 121 -7.34 -12.67 9.04
N GLY A 122 -8.35 -13.14 9.77
CA GLY A 122 -9.68 -13.44 9.22
C GLY A 122 -10.44 -12.23 8.66
N GLN A 123 -9.99 -11.01 8.97
CA GLN A 123 -10.55 -9.75 8.48
C GLN A 123 -9.72 -9.14 7.34
N GLY A 124 -8.84 -9.93 6.71
CA GLY A 124 -8.04 -9.50 5.57
C GLY A 124 -6.82 -8.67 5.94
N ILE A 125 -6.35 -8.77 7.19
CA ILE A 125 -5.14 -8.09 7.63
C ILE A 125 -3.93 -8.97 7.32
N LYS A 126 -2.97 -8.40 6.58
CA LYS A 126 -1.71 -9.03 6.15
C LYS A 126 -0.56 -8.74 7.11
N ASP A 127 -0.53 -7.54 7.68
CA ASP A 127 0.57 -7.07 8.52
C ASP A 127 0.05 -6.04 9.55
N VAL A 128 0.67 -6.03 10.72
CA VAL A 128 0.35 -5.13 11.83
C VAL A 128 1.64 -4.49 12.32
N ARG A 129 1.63 -3.16 12.41
CA ARG A 129 2.76 -2.38 12.93
C ARG A 129 2.30 -1.39 13.98
N ARG A 130 2.82 -1.53 15.20
CA ARG A 130 2.61 -0.53 16.27
C ARG A 130 3.37 0.76 15.98
N ILE A 131 2.73 1.90 16.23
CA ILE A 131 3.39 3.20 16.24
C ILE A 131 4.04 3.39 17.61
N ASN A 132 5.34 3.66 17.61
CA ASN A 132 6.10 3.98 18.82
C ASN A 132 6.45 5.47 18.80
N ILE A 133 6.44 6.09 19.97
CA ILE A 133 6.92 7.47 20.17
C ILE A 133 8.25 7.41 20.93
N ARG A 134 9.12 8.39 20.68
CA ARG A 134 10.31 8.59 21.52
C ARG A 134 10.02 9.67 22.55
N ARG A 135 10.23 9.38 23.83
CA ARG A 135 10.27 10.36 24.92
C ARG A 135 11.50 10.06 25.75
N ASP A 136 12.29 11.09 26.04
CA ASP A 136 13.50 10.99 26.86
C ASP A 136 14.49 9.91 26.41
N GLY A 137 14.58 9.69 25.08
CA GLY A 137 15.46 8.68 24.48
C GLY A 137 14.86 7.27 24.39
N GLU A 138 13.77 6.99 25.10
CA GLU A 138 13.12 5.68 25.12
C GLU A 138 12.01 5.54 24.08
N LEU A 139 11.89 4.34 23.50
CA LEU A 139 10.83 3.99 22.55
C LEU A 139 9.60 3.48 23.32
N ILE A 140 8.57 4.31 23.40
CA ILE A 140 7.33 3.99 24.11
C ILE A 140 6.27 3.51 23.12
N PRO A 141 5.68 2.32 23.32
CA PRO A 141 4.58 1.83 22.49
C PRO A 141 3.33 2.68 22.68
N THR A 142 2.65 3.02 21.59
CA THR A 142 1.35 3.71 21.65
C THR A 142 0.19 2.75 21.41
N LYS A 143 -1.02 3.22 21.74
CA LYS A 143 -2.30 2.55 21.41
C LYS A 143 -2.67 2.61 19.91
N HIS A 144 -1.77 3.08 19.04
CA HIS A 144 -2.03 3.24 17.62
C HIS A 144 -1.35 2.14 16.80
N PHE A 145 -2.12 1.46 15.97
CA PHE A 145 -1.64 0.36 15.12
C PHE A 145 -1.93 0.68 13.67
N ILE A 146 -0.92 0.50 12.83
CA ILE A 146 -1.05 0.53 11.37
C ILE A 146 -1.33 -0.89 10.93
N LEU A 147 -2.44 -1.07 10.24
CA LEU A 147 -2.88 -2.34 9.68
C LEU A 147 -2.70 -2.29 8.17
N THR A 148 -2.04 -3.29 7.60
CA THR A 148 -1.99 -3.49 6.16
C THR A 148 -3.06 -4.50 5.77
N PHE A 149 -4.06 -4.06 5.02
CA PHE A 149 -5.14 -4.90 4.52
C PHE A 149 -4.78 -5.46 3.15
N HIS A 150 -5.18 -6.70 2.89
CA HIS A 150 -5.20 -7.32 1.57
C HIS A 150 -6.55 -7.06 0.89
N THR A 151 -6.93 -5.80 0.84
CA THR A 151 -8.12 -5.35 0.15
C THR A 151 -7.81 -4.04 -0.59
N PRO A 152 -8.41 -3.82 -1.76
CA PRO A 152 -8.22 -2.58 -2.51
C PRO A 152 -8.86 -1.36 -1.84
N ARG A 153 -9.88 -1.60 -1.01
CA ARG A 153 -10.66 -0.56 -0.32
C ARG A 153 -10.50 -0.73 1.18
N LEU A 154 -10.37 0.39 1.86
CA LEU A 154 -10.20 0.44 3.31
C LEU A 154 -11.55 0.13 3.99
N PRO A 155 -11.62 -0.87 4.88
CA PRO A 155 -12.81 -1.08 5.68
C PRO A 155 -12.99 0.08 6.68
N GLU A 156 -14.23 0.43 7.01
CA GLU A 156 -14.52 1.49 7.98
C GLU A 156 -14.21 1.09 9.43
N TYR A 157 -14.27 -0.22 9.72
CA TYR A 157 -14.02 -0.78 11.05
C TYR A 157 -13.51 -2.21 10.98
N ILE A 158 -12.83 -2.63 12.05
CA ILE A 158 -12.46 -4.02 12.34
C ILE A 158 -12.95 -4.39 13.74
N LYS A 159 -12.99 -5.69 14.03
CA LYS A 159 -13.23 -6.23 15.37
C LYS A 159 -11.93 -6.76 15.97
N ALA A 160 -11.47 -6.19 17.07
CA ALA A 160 -10.39 -6.73 17.88
C ALA A 160 -11.02 -7.44 19.09
N GLY A 161 -11.22 -8.75 18.98
CA GLY A 161 -12.06 -9.50 19.92
C GLY A 161 -13.49 -8.95 19.94
N TYR A 162 -13.95 -8.54 21.12
CA TYR A 162 -15.27 -7.92 21.30
C TYR A 162 -15.32 -6.41 21.01
N VAL A 163 -14.16 -5.78 20.71
CA VAL A 163 -14.08 -4.33 20.51
C VAL A 163 -14.19 -3.98 19.03
N ARG A 164 -15.09 -3.06 18.68
CA ARG A 164 -15.15 -2.47 17.34
C ARG A 164 -14.20 -1.27 17.25
N CYS A 165 -13.20 -1.36 16.39
CA CYS A 165 -12.22 -0.31 16.16
C CYS A 165 -12.51 0.38 14.83
N SER A 166 -12.73 1.71 14.85
CA SER A 166 -12.78 2.51 13.62
C SER A 166 -11.40 2.54 12.95
N VAL A 167 -11.37 2.37 11.64
CA VAL A 167 -10.17 2.40 10.82
C VAL A 167 -10.13 3.73 10.07
N ARG A 168 -9.01 4.45 10.19
CA ARG A 168 -8.74 5.67 9.42
C ARG A 168 -7.68 5.40 8.37
N PRO A 169 -7.67 6.07 7.21
CA PRO A 169 -6.58 5.94 6.25
C PRO A 169 -5.22 6.25 6.88
N TYR A 170 -4.22 5.41 6.64
CA TYR A 170 -2.85 5.71 7.03
C TYR A 170 -2.22 6.68 6.03
N ILE A 171 -1.89 7.88 6.52
CA ILE A 171 -1.15 8.88 5.76
C ILE A 171 0.31 8.84 6.24
N PRO A 172 1.26 8.35 5.43
CA PRO A 172 2.66 8.33 5.82
C PRO A 172 3.21 9.76 5.91
N ASN A 173 4.23 9.95 6.77
CA ASN A 173 4.97 11.20 6.79
C ASN A 173 5.56 11.51 5.41
N PRO A 174 5.52 12.78 4.95
CA PRO A 174 6.10 13.18 3.68
C PRO A 174 7.56 12.72 3.56
N LEU A 175 7.89 12.12 2.42
CA LEU A 175 9.26 11.70 2.13
C LEU A 175 10.15 12.93 1.99
N ARG A 176 11.07 13.14 2.94
CA ARG A 176 12.09 14.20 2.86
C ARG A 176 13.34 13.67 2.19
N CYS A 177 13.84 14.38 1.18
CA CYS A 177 15.11 14.08 0.55
C CYS A 177 16.26 14.51 1.47
N PHE A 178 17.11 13.57 1.89
CA PHE A 178 18.26 13.89 2.75
C PHE A 178 19.41 14.65 2.05
N LYS A 179 19.34 14.84 0.72
CA LYS A 179 20.31 15.66 -0.04
C LYS A 179 19.88 17.12 -0.12
N CYS A 180 18.69 17.40 -0.65
CA CYS A 180 18.21 18.77 -0.90
C CYS A 180 17.18 19.26 0.12
N GLN A 181 16.79 18.41 1.08
CA GLN A 181 15.82 18.70 2.17
C GLN A 181 14.37 18.96 1.74
N ARG A 182 14.08 18.94 0.44
CA ARG A 182 12.71 19.08 -0.11
C ARG A 182 11.91 17.79 0.02
N PHE A 183 10.59 17.91 0.07
CA PHE A 183 9.68 16.78 0.10
C PHE A 183 9.43 16.15 -1.29
N GLY A 184 8.99 14.90 -1.31
CA GLY A 184 8.42 14.22 -2.48
C GLY A 184 9.36 13.28 -3.23
N HIS A 185 10.64 13.18 -2.87
CA HIS A 185 11.60 12.29 -3.54
C HIS A 185 12.70 11.77 -2.60
N SER A 186 13.31 10.66 -2.97
CA SER A 186 14.44 10.06 -2.27
C SER A 186 15.77 10.71 -2.67
N LYS A 187 16.84 10.44 -1.91
CA LYS A 187 18.21 10.86 -2.25
C LYS A 187 18.66 10.33 -3.60
N THR A 188 18.32 9.08 -3.94
CA THR A 188 18.71 8.42 -5.20
C THR A 188 18.11 9.09 -6.44
N ASN A 189 16.92 9.67 -6.30
CA ASN A 189 16.19 10.31 -7.40
C ASN A 189 16.34 11.84 -7.36
N CYS A 190 17.21 12.37 -6.49
CA CYS A 190 17.36 13.80 -6.26
C CYS A 190 18.21 14.46 -7.36
N ARG A 191 17.60 15.40 -8.09
CA ARG A 191 18.29 16.29 -9.04
C ARG A 191 18.78 17.60 -8.40
N GLY A 192 18.43 17.85 -7.13
CA GLY A 192 18.85 19.04 -6.40
C GLY A 192 20.31 18.98 -5.90
N THR A 193 20.79 20.11 -5.41
CA THR A 193 22.09 20.27 -4.77
C THR A 193 22.06 19.82 -3.31
N LEU A 194 23.25 19.65 -2.72
CA LEU A 194 23.37 19.42 -1.28
C LEU A 194 22.91 20.67 -0.54
N THR A 195 21.96 20.53 0.39
CA THR A 195 21.36 21.62 1.15
C THR A 195 21.38 21.29 2.63
N CYS A 196 21.85 22.23 3.45
CA CYS A 196 21.90 22.09 4.90
C CYS A 196 20.49 22.00 5.48
N ALA A 197 20.24 20.95 6.28
CA ALA A 197 18.94 20.74 6.91
C ALA A 197 18.63 21.77 8.01
N ARG A 198 19.65 22.46 8.55
CA ARG A 198 19.49 23.47 9.60
C ARG A 198 19.14 24.83 9.01
N CYS A 199 19.94 25.35 8.08
CA CYS A 199 19.83 26.75 7.59
C CYS A 199 19.35 26.90 6.14
N ALA A 200 19.02 25.79 5.46
CA ALA A 200 18.58 25.76 4.05
C ALA A 200 19.59 26.30 3.01
N VAL A 201 20.84 26.57 3.41
CA VAL A 201 21.90 27.02 2.49
C VAL A 201 22.51 25.83 1.75
N ALA A 202 22.79 26.00 0.46
CA ALA A 202 23.42 24.99 -0.37
C ALA A 202 24.93 24.87 -0.08
N GLY A 203 25.50 23.68 -0.32
CA GLY A 203 26.96 23.47 -0.33
C GLY A 203 27.57 22.85 0.94
N HIS A 204 26.78 22.55 1.98
CA HIS A 204 27.27 21.85 3.17
C HIS A 204 26.20 20.99 3.85
N GLU A 205 26.62 20.08 4.72
CA GLU A 205 25.76 19.25 5.56
C GLU A 205 25.40 19.94 6.88
N SER A 206 24.37 19.47 7.59
CA SER A 206 23.95 20.08 8.86
C SER A 206 24.90 19.83 10.04
N THR A 207 25.81 18.87 9.92
CA THR A 207 26.75 18.50 10.98
C THR A 207 27.68 19.68 11.29
N GLY A 208 27.63 20.20 12.52
CA GLY A 208 28.43 21.36 12.94
C GLY A 208 27.94 22.72 12.41
N CYS A 209 26.79 22.79 11.74
CA CYS A 209 26.20 24.05 11.31
C CYS A 209 25.61 24.80 12.52
N THR A 210 26.05 26.04 12.76
CA THR A 210 25.56 26.90 13.86
C THR A 210 24.69 28.07 13.36
N ALA A 211 24.46 28.16 12.05
CA ALA A 211 23.63 29.20 11.46
C ALA A 211 22.17 29.14 11.96
N ILE A 212 21.46 30.28 11.79
CA ILE A 212 20.05 30.42 12.15
C ILE A 212 19.23 29.35 11.43
N GLU A 213 18.28 28.77 12.17
CA GLU A 213 17.44 27.71 11.64
C GLU A 213 16.47 28.26 10.59
N LYS A 214 16.40 27.56 9.46
CA LYS A 214 15.54 27.92 8.35
C LYS A 214 15.11 26.68 7.60
N CYS A 215 13.81 26.55 7.39
CA CYS A 215 13.22 25.43 6.67
C CYS A 215 13.23 25.68 5.16
N VAL A 216 13.76 24.75 4.37
CA VAL A 216 13.78 24.88 2.90
C VAL A 216 12.37 24.88 2.28
N ASN A 217 11.38 24.30 2.97
CA ASN A 217 10.04 24.06 2.42
C ASN A 217 9.06 25.20 2.74
N CYS A 218 9.08 25.75 3.96
CA CYS A 218 8.16 26.82 4.39
C CYS A 218 8.85 28.15 4.72
N GLN A 219 10.19 28.20 4.69
CA GLN A 219 11.00 29.36 5.08
C GLN A 219 10.87 29.80 6.56
N GLY A 220 10.22 29.00 7.42
CA GLY A 220 10.08 29.27 8.84
C GLY A 220 11.37 29.03 9.65
N GLU A 221 11.40 29.58 10.87
CA GLU A 221 12.52 29.57 11.82
C GLU A 221 12.65 28.23 12.56
N HIS A 222 12.83 27.16 11.80
CA HIS A 222 13.08 25.83 12.34
C HIS A 222 13.85 24.99 11.33
N THR A 223 14.52 23.93 11.80
CA THR A 223 15.18 22.99 10.89
C THR A 223 14.19 22.29 9.94
N SER A 224 14.69 21.86 8.78
CA SER A 224 13.92 21.12 7.78
C SER A 224 13.51 19.71 8.23
N PHE A 225 13.99 19.23 9.39
CA PHE A 225 13.60 17.96 9.99
C PHE A 225 12.70 18.11 11.22
N SER A 226 12.29 19.33 11.57
CA SER A 226 11.32 19.57 12.63
C SER A 226 9.98 18.87 12.32
N ARG A 227 9.32 18.40 13.38
CA ARG A 227 7.99 17.73 13.35
C ARG A 227 6.95 18.45 14.22
N SER A 228 7.25 19.69 14.60
CA SER A 228 6.40 20.63 15.33
C SER A 228 5.11 20.92 14.57
#